data_AF-A0A0Q4KPX3-F1
#
_entry.id   AF-A0A0Q4KPX3-F1
#
_cell.length_a   1.000
_cell.length_b   1.000
_cell.length_c   1.000
_cell.angle_alpha   90.00
_cell.angle_beta   90.00
_cell.angle_gamma   90.00
#
_symmetry.space_group_name_H-M   'P 1'
#
loop_
_entity.id
_entity.type
_entity.pdbx_description
1 polymer ?
#
loop_
_entity_poly.entity_id
_entity_poly.type
_entity_poly.pdbx_seq_one_letter_code
_entity_poly.pdbx_strand_id
1 'polypeptide(L)'
;MGEAIEALGAVVDVASLVGQTGTLEGYVTTADAERSSKAEAEQSAGTAAALARQSYNDHIAAVPESLRDAAAITLRRCIVSTQIDQRQQEVQTAQDACTQSSADRAAAESDRTGAAKRITECDQDVADARTAYATRRDELGLTDEQYRVAKADIANIATMLKQLDALRENLTRAQSRVEDTSAAISERERPNLDLLRADRDAAQAAAATATCAAADARAGCNQLTQLLDSLREQIDRLTLLNEQSGPMRALADAFEGRNAMNITLETCAVGAMFDQVLEAANLRFGPMSEGRYRLERDVQTVGGRRKRGLDIRVHDIQTGRAREVSTLSGGETFIAALSLALGLSDIVEMSHGAIRLDTIFIDEGFGSLDSDGDGGTLDQVLQVLQDIVGQNRAVGLISHVPLVQQAVPNGFTVIKTPSGSTIEERIA
;
A
#
# COMPACT_ATOMS: atom_id res chain seq x y z
N MET A 1 -38.26 200.24 84.58
CA MET A 1 -39.10 201.44 84.77
C MET A 1 -40.54 201.03 84.50
N GLY A 2 -41.46 201.04 85.45
CA GLY A 2 -41.34 201.24 86.90
C GLY A 2 -42.22 200.17 87.56
N GLU A 3 -41.66 199.47 88.55
CA GLU A 3 -41.95 199.69 89.98
C GLU A 3 -43.12 198.78 90.38
N ALA A 4 -42.92 197.78 91.25
CA ALA A 4 -42.87 197.96 92.71
C ALA A 4 -44.03 198.86 93.17
N ILE A 5 -44.70 198.43 94.23
CA ILE A 5 -45.78 199.16 94.92
C ILE A 5 -47.19 198.75 94.46
N GLU A 6 -48.00 198.14 95.32
CA GLU A 6 -47.73 197.50 96.61
C GLU A 6 -49.05 196.92 97.09
N ALA A 7 -48.96 195.71 97.63
CA ALA A 7 -49.55 195.35 98.91
C ALA A 7 -50.79 196.14 99.33
N LEU A 8 -51.99 195.65 99.00
CA LEU A 8 -53.20 195.66 99.87
C LEU A 8 -54.47 195.22 99.11
N GLY A 9 -54.66 193.90 99.02
CA GLY A 9 -55.97 193.21 99.15
C GLY A 9 -57.09 193.38 98.10
N ALA A 10 -57.98 192.39 98.07
CA ALA A 10 -59.42 192.60 98.00
C ALA A 10 -60.16 191.42 98.65
N VAL A 11 -60.89 191.77 99.72
CA VAL A 11 -62.10 191.17 100.31
C VAL A 11 -62.17 189.64 100.42
N VAL A 12 -62.03 189.20 101.66
CA VAL A 12 -62.32 187.85 102.17
C VAL A 12 -63.83 187.67 102.34
N ASP A 13 -64.35 186.51 101.95
CA ASP A 13 -65.64 185.98 102.40
C ASP A 13 -65.41 184.77 103.33
N VAL A 14 -65.80 184.93 104.60
CA VAL A 14 -65.51 184.03 105.73
C VAL A 14 -66.71 183.08 105.93
N ALA A 15 -66.70 181.89 105.33
CA ALA A 15 -67.42 180.68 105.81
C ALA A 15 -67.27 179.44 104.89
N SER A 16 -66.46 179.54 103.82
CA SER A 16 -65.85 178.39 103.13
C SER A 16 -65.04 177.46 104.06
N LEU A 17 -64.89 177.81 105.34
CA LEU A 17 -64.13 177.09 106.37
C LEU A 17 -64.95 176.06 107.17
N VAL A 18 -66.29 176.07 107.11
CA VAL A 18 -67.11 175.09 107.85
C VAL A 18 -67.37 173.82 107.02
N GLY A 19 -67.32 173.91 105.68
CA GLY A 19 -67.42 172.75 104.79
C GLY A 19 -66.13 171.91 104.71
N GLN A 20 -65.00 172.44 105.17
CA GLN A 20 -63.69 171.78 105.08
C GLN A 20 -63.29 171.02 106.34
N THR A 21 -63.93 171.26 107.49
CA THR A 21 -63.60 170.57 108.75
C THR A 21 -64.29 169.21 108.88
N GLY A 22 -65.52 169.03 108.38
CA GLY A 22 -66.21 167.73 108.44
C GLY A 22 -65.64 166.67 107.48
N THR A 23 -65.07 167.07 106.35
CA THR A 23 -64.48 166.14 105.38
C THR A 23 -63.11 165.62 105.83
N LEU A 24 -62.37 166.36 106.68
CA LEU A 24 -61.05 165.95 107.15
C LEU A 24 -61.08 164.91 108.29
N GLU A 25 -62.12 164.87 109.12
CA GLU A 25 -62.27 163.81 110.15
C GLU A 25 -62.57 162.42 109.54
N GLY A 26 -63.21 162.37 108.37
CA GLY A 26 -63.45 161.11 107.63
C GLY A 26 -62.19 160.52 107.00
N TYR A 27 -61.20 161.36 106.67
CA TYR A 27 -59.93 160.89 106.08
C TYR A 27 -58.94 160.35 107.13
N VAL A 28 -59.00 160.83 108.38
CA VAL A 28 -58.11 160.34 109.45
C VAL A 28 -58.53 158.94 109.93
N THR A 29 -59.83 158.67 110.01
CA THR A 29 -60.34 157.35 110.45
C THR A 29 -60.16 156.25 109.41
N THR A 30 -60.16 156.58 108.12
CA THR A 30 -59.88 155.61 107.05
C THR A 30 -58.39 155.30 106.93
N ALA A 31 -57.50 156.27 107.17
CA ALA A 31 -56.05 156.06 107.12
C ALA A 31 -55.52 155.16 108.27
N ASP A 32 -56.08 155.26 109.48
CA ASP A 32 -55.68 154.39 110.60
C ASP A 32 -56.13 152.94 110.41
N ALA A 33 -57.27 152.70 109.75
CA ALA A 33 -57.74 151.36 109.42
C ALA A 33 -56.82 150.66 108.39
N GLU A 34 -56.34 151.39 107.37
CA GLU A 34 -55.40 150.83 106.38
C GLU A 34 -54.02 150.52 106.98
N ARG A 35 -53.57 151.30 107.98
CA ARG A 35 -52.29 151.06 108.65
C ARG A 35 -52.31 149.78 109.48
N SER A 36 -53.39 149.51 110.21
CA SER A 36 -53.55 148.25 110.96
C SER A 36 -53.59 147.03 110.03
N SER A 37 -54.27 147.12 108.89
CA SER A 37 -54.33 146.03 107.91
C SER A 37 -52.96 145.66 107.33
N LYS A 38 -52.09 146.64 107.03
CA LYS A 38 -50.76 146.36 106.47
C LYS A 38 -49.78 145.76 107.50
N ALA A 39 -49.91 146.11 108.78
CA ALA A 39 -49.09 145.54 109.84
C ALA A 39 -49.40 144.05 110.08
N GLU A 40 -50.67 143.64 110.00
CA GLU A 40 -51.07 142.23 110.14
C GLU A 40 -50.53 141.36 108.99
N ALA A 41 -50.47 141.90 107.75
CA ALA A 41 -49.94 141.18 106.61
C ALA A 41 -48.42 140.91 106.72
N GLU A 42 -47.64 141.84 107.28
CA GLU A 42 -46.20 141.67 107.49
C GLU A 42 -45.91 140.57 108.52
N GLN A 43 -46.67 140.57 109.63
CA GLN A 43 -46.51 139.55 110.67
C GLN A 43 -46.87 138.14 110.18
N SER A 44 -47.91 138.02 109.34
CA SER A 44 -48.30 136.76 108.69
C SER A 44 -47.21 136.20 107.76
N ALA A 45 -46.60 137.04 106.93
CA ALA A 45 -45.53 136.60 106.02
C ALA A 45 -44.26 136.14 106.77
N GLY A 46 -43.91 136.84 107.86
CA GLY A 46 -42.79 136.46 108.72
C GLY A 46 -42.98 135.11 109.40
N THR A 47 -44.21 134.80 109.85
CA THR A 47 -44.51 133.49 110.46
C THR A 47 -44.48 132.36 109.43
N ALA A 48 -44.98 132.58 108.22
CA ALA A 48 -44.95 131.58 107.15
C ALA A 48 -43.50 131.20 106.73
N ALA A 49 -42.60 132.17 106.65
CA ALA A 49 -41.19 131.92 106.31
C ALA A 49 -40.45 131.12 107.40
N ALA A 50 -40.74 131.39 108.68
CA ALA A 50 -40.16 130.66 109.80
C ALA A 50 -40.62 129.18 109.81
N LEU A 51 -41.92 128.95 109.61
CA LEU A 51 -42.52 127.60 109.52
C LEU A 51 -41.95 126.78 108.36
N ALA A 52 -41.75 127.38 107.18
CA ALA A 52 -41.15 126.68 106.03
C ALA A 52 -39.69 126.27 106.31
N ARG A 53 -38.93 127.12 107.01
CA ARG A 53 -37.52 126.85 107.34
C ARG A 53 -37.37 125.78 108.43
N GLN A 54 -38.30 125.76 109.38
CA GLN A 54 -38.38 124.69 110.37
C GLN A 54 -38.73 123.34 109.72
N SER A 55 -39.73 123.30 108.84
CA SER A 55 -40.11 122.09 108.09
C SER A 55 -38.95 121.51 107.27
N TYR A 56 -38.16 122.34 106.57
CA TYR A 56 -36.99 121.87 105.82
C TYR A 56 -35.94 121.20 106.72
N ASN A 57 -35.64 121.83 107.87
CA ASN A 57 -34.65 121.30 108.81
C ASN A 57 -35.12 119.99 109.47
N ASP A 58 -36.40 119.88 109.84
CA ASP A 58 -36.98 118.66 110.41
C ASP A 58 -36.96 117.50 109.39
N HIS A 59 -37.22 117.76 108.11
CA HIS A 59 -37.18 116.73 107.07
C HIS A 59 -35.76 116.23 106.74
N ILE A 60 -34.73 117.08 106.81
CA ILE A 60 -33.33 116.66 106.59
C ILE A 60 -32.72 115.96 107.80
N ALA A 61 -33.17 116.27 109.02
CA ALA A 61 -32.67 115.63 110.23
C ALA A 61 -32.88 114.10 110.24
N ALA A 62 -33.96 113.61 109.62
CA ALA A 62 -34.28 112.19 109.51
C ALA A 62 -33.39 111.41 108.51
N VAL A 63 -32.59 112.08 107.68
CA VAL A 63 -31.69 111.43 106.71
C VAL A 63 -30.27 111.38 107.29
N PRO A 64 -29.62 110.19 107.36
CA PRO A 64 -28.23 110.04 107.82
C PRO A 64 -27.26 110.93 107.02
N GLU A 65 -26.28 111.58 107.67
CA GLU A 65 -25.36 112.54 107.04
C GLU A 65 -24.67 112.01 105.78
N SER A 66 -24.30 110.74 105.76
CA SER A 66 -23.64 110.06 104.63
C SER A 66 -24.55 109.85 103.40
N LEU A 67 -25.85 110.15 103.51
CA LEU A 67 -26.87 110.01 102.47
C LEU A 67 -27.56 111.36 102.15
N ARG A 68 -27.05 112.49 102.65
CA ARG A 68 -27.59 113.83 102.33
C ARG A 68 -27.08 114.40 101.01
N ASP A 69 -26.02 113.80 100.44
CA ASP A 69 -25.47 114.14 99.12
C ASP A 69 -25.88 113.08 98.07
N ALA A 70 -26.64 113.53 97.06
CA ALA A 70 -27.15 112.69 95.99
C ALA A 70 -26.05 112.03 95.14
N ALA A 71 -24.87 112.66 95.02
CA ALA A 71 -23.74 112.09 94.29
C ALA A 71 -23.14 110.87 95.03
N ALA A 72 -23.05 110.95 96.36
CA ALA A 72 -22.51 109.88 97.21
C ALA A 72 -23.40 108.61 97.18
N ILE A 73 -24.74 108.78 97.17
CA ILE A 73 -25.68 107.65 97.05
C ILE A 73 -25.50 106.93 95.70
N THR A 74 -25.38 107.69 94.62
CA THR A 74 -25.25 107.15 93.27
C THR A 74 -23.97 106.33 93.13
N LEU A 75 -22.85 106.83 93.66
CA LEU A 75 -21.58 106.11 93.68
C LEU A 75 -21.66 104.82 94.51
N ARG A 76 -22.28 104.87 95.71
CA ARG A 76 -22.43 103.69 96.57
C ARG A 76 -23.31 102.62 95.93
N ARG A 77 -24.40 103.01 95.25
CA ARG A 77 -25.25 102.08 94.47
C ARG A 77 -24.47 101.42 93.34
N CYS A 78 -23.64 102.17 92.61
CA CYS A 78 -22.81 101.62 91.53
C CYS A 78 -21.77 100.63 92.05
N ILE A 79 -21.09 100.93 93.17
CA ILE A 79 -20.13 100.01 93.79
C ILE A 79 -20.84 98.71 94.21
N VAL A 80 -21.98 98.82 94.90
CA VAL A 80 -22.72 97.64 95.37
C VAL A 80 -23.30 96.85 94.20
N SER A 81 -23.82 97.50 93.15
CA SER A 81 -24.30 96.78 91.96
C SER A 81 -23.16 96.02 91.27
N THR A 82 -22.00 96.65 91.09
CA THR A 82 -20.82 95.99 90.50
C THR A 82 -20.37 94.78 91.32
N GLN A 83 -20.41 94.88 92.66
CA GLN A 83 -20.10 93.75 93.54
C GLN A 83 -21.13 92.62 93.47
N ILE A 84 -22.42 92.95 93.30
CA ILE A 84 -23.48 91.95 93.09
C ILE A 84 -23.28 91.24 91.76
N ASP A 85 -23.03 91.99 90.68
CA ASP A 85 -22.81 91.44 89.34
C ASP A 85 -21.59 90.51 89.32
N GLN A 86 -20.49 90.92 89.97
CA GLN A 86 -19.28 90.09 90.08
C GLN A 86 -19.55 88.79 90.85
N ARG A 87 -20.26 88.84 91.98
CA ARG A 87 -20.63 87.63 92.74
C ARG A 87 -21.60 86.74 91.97
N GLN A 88 -22.53 87.31 91.21
CA GLN A 88 -23.43 86.54 90.34
C GLN A 88 -22.63 85.81 89.25
N GLN A 89 -21.64 86.48 88.64
CA GLN A 89 -20.78 85.87 87.64
C GLN A 89 -19.89 84.76 88.23
N GLU A 90 -19.34 84.94 89.43
CA GLU A 90 -18.58 83.90 90.14
C GLU A 90 -19.44 82.68 90.47
N VAL A 91 -20.68 82.89 90.94
CA VAL A 91 -21.64 81.80 91.22
C VAL A 91 -22.01 81.05 89.94
N GLN A 92 -22.28 81.77 88.84
CA GLN A 92 -22.60 81.15 87.56
C GLN A 92 -21.42 80.31 87.04
N THR A 93 -20.21 80.85 87.10
CA THR A 93 -18.99 80.13 86.67
C THR A 93 -18.75 78.88 87.52
N ALA A 94 -18.99 78.95 88.83
CA ALA A 94 -18.89 77.81 89.72
C ALA A 94 -19.98 76.75 89.47
N GLN A 95 -21.21 77.18 89.15
CA GLN A 95 -22.30 76.29 88.77
C GLN A 95 -22.01 75.59 87.44
N ASP A 96 -21.53 76.31 86.43
CA ASP A 96 -21.15 75.75 85.12
C ASP A 96 -19.97 74.77 85.26
N ALA A 97 -18.98 75.08 86.11
CA ALA A 97 -17.88 74.16 86.39
C ALA A 97 -18.35 72.89 87.13
N CYS A 98 -19.30 73.02 88.06
CA CYS A 98 -19.88 71.90 88.78
C CYS A 98 -20.70 70.99 87.85
N THR A 99 -21.54 71.57 86.99
CA THR A 99 -22.33 70.81 86.01
C THR A 99 -21.42 70.11 85.01
N GLN A 100 -20.39 70.79 84.47
CA GLN A 100 -19.43 70.17 83.56
C GLN A 100 -18.67 69.01 84.21
N SER A 101 -18.12 69.21 85.42
CA SER A 101 -17.40 68.15 86.13
C SER A 101 -18.31 66.96 86.49
N SER A 102 -19.58 67.22 86.81
CA SER A 102 -20.55 66.16 87.05
C SER A 102 -20.88 65.36 85.77
N ALA A 103 -20.97 66.03 84.63
CA ALA A 103 -21.19 65.40 83.32
C ALA A 103 -19.97 64.57 82.90
N ASP A 104 -18.76 65.10 83.05
CA ASP A 104 -17.52 64.38 82.75
C ASP A 104 -17.37 63.13 83.62
N ARG A 105 -17.72 63.21 84.92
CA ARG A 105 -17.72 62.04 85.82
C ARG A 105 -18.73 60.99 85.37
N ALA A 106 -19.95 61.39 84.99
CA ALA A 106 -20.97 60.47 84.53
C ALA A 106 -20.58 59.79 83.21
N ALA A 107 -19.96 60.52 82.28
CA ALA A 107 -19.43 59.97 81.04
C ALA A 107 -18.32 58.94 81.31
N ALA A 108 -17.34 59.27 82.15
CA ALA A 108 -16.26 58.35 82.50
C ALA A 108 -16.77 57.09 83.24
N GLU A 109 -17.80 57.23 84.08
CA GLU A 109 -18.42 56.09 84.79
C GLU A 109 -19.22 55.18 83.83
N SER A 110 -19.91 55.76 82.84
CA SER A 110 -20.55 55.04 81.75
C SER A 110 -19.53 54.29 80.88
N ASP A 111 -18.41 54.93 80.54
CA ASP A 111 -17.36 54.30 79.74
C ASP A 111 -16.68 53.15 80.51
N ARG A 112 -16.43 53.33 81.81
CA ARG A 112 -15.86 52.27 82.66
C ARG A 112 -16.79 51.07 82.76
N THR A 113 -18.09 51.29 82.95
CA THR A 113 -19.08 50.20 83.04
C THR A 113 -19.26 49.51 81.69
N GLY A 114 -19.28 50.25 80.57
CA GLY A 114 -19.31 49.69 79.22
C GLY A 114 -18.05 48.88 78.86
N ALA A 115 -16.86 49.34 79.28
CA ALA A 115 -15.63 48.58 79.10
C ALA A 115 -15.61 47.29 79.95
N ALA A 116 -16.04 47.36 81.21
CA ALA A 116 -16.14 46.19 82.08
C ALA A 116 -17.09 45.13 81.50
N LYS A 117 -18.25 45.57 80.98
CA LYS A 117 -19.21 44.66 80.34
C LYS A 117 -18.62 43.97 79.10
N ARG A 118 -17.92 44.71 78.24
CA ARG A 118 -17.27 44.14 77.04
C ARG A 118 -16.20 43.10 77.40
N ILE A 119 -15.43 43.33 78.47
CA ILE A 119 -14.45 42.35 78.95
C ILE A 119 -15.16 41.06 79.38
N THR A 120 -16.22 41.17 80.17
CA THR A 120 -16.99 39.99 80.60
C THR A 120 -17.65 39.24 79.44
N GLU A 121 -18.18 39.96 78.44
CA GLU A 121 -18.75 39.35 77.23
C GLU A 121 -17.67 38.63 76.41
N CYS A 122 -16.51 39.25 76.20
CA CYS A 122 -15.39 38.63 75.48
C CYS A 122 -14.83 37.39 76.21
N ASP A 123 -14.70 37.46 77.54
CA ASP A 123 -14.23 36.33 78.35
C ASP A 123 -15.22 35.16 78.27
N GLN A 124 -16.52 35.45 78.28
CA GLN A 124 -17.56 34.45 78.10
C GLN A 124 -17.53 33.84 76.69
N ASP A 125 -17.43 34.65 75.63
CA ASP A 125 -17.33 34.17 74.26
C ASP A 125 -16.09 33.28 74.05
N VAL A 126 -14.96 33.64 74.67
CA VAL A 126 -13.73 32.82 74.64
C VAL A 126 -13.92 31.52 75.43
N ALA A 127 -14.61 31.56 76.58
CA ALA A 127 -14.92 30.36 77.34
C ALA A 127 -15.83 29.41 76.55
N ASP A 128 -16.88 29.94 75.93
CA ASP A 128 -17.84 29.18 75.12
C ASP A 128 -17.19 28.61 73.85
N ALA A 129 -16.31 29.37 73.19
CA ALA A 129 -15.53 28.86 72.07
C ALA A 129 -14.55 27.75 72.49
N ARG A 130 -13.93 27.86 73.67
CA ARG A 130 -13.02 26.83 74.22
C ARG A 130 -13.78 25.56 74.61
N THR A 131 -14.94 25.69 75.23
CA THR A 131 -15.77 24.52 75.58
C THR A 131 -16.31 23.86 74.33
N ALA A 132 -16.85 24.61 73.37
CA ALA A 132 -17.31 24.06 72.09
C ALA A 132 -16.19 23.35 71.32
N TYR A 133 -14.97 23.92 71.31
CA TYR A 133 -13.80 23.26 70.72
C TYR A 133 -13.46 21.96 71.46
N ALA A 134 -13.40 21.97 72.79
CA ALA A 134 -13.09 20.78 73.59
C ALA A 134 -14.14 19.68 73.42
N THR A 135 -15.43 20.01 73.52
CA THR A 135 -16.54 19.06 73.33
C THR A 135 -16.48 18.45 71.94
N ARG A 136 -16.33 19.27 70.88
CA ARG A 136 -16.30 18.75 69.52
C ARG A 136 -15.07 17.90 69.24
N ARG A 137 -13.93 18.25 69.82
CA ARG A 137 -12.69 17.47 69.74
C ARG A 137 -12.85 16.12 70.42
N ASP A 138 -13.45 16.09 71.61
CA ASP A 138 -13.64 14.86 72.39
C ASP A 138 -14.71 13.94 71.73
N GLU A 139 -15.79 14.50 71.17
CA GLU A 139 -16.77 13.76 70.35
C GLU A 139 -16.14 13.04 69.15
N LEU A 140 -15.17 13.70 68.51
CA LEU A 140 -14.44 13.16 67.36
C LEU A 140 -13.25 12.28 67.78
N GLY A 141 -12.97 12.14 69.08
CA GLY A 141 -11.87 11.34 69.63
C GLY A 141 -10.47 11.82 69.21
N LEU A 142 -10.32 13.09 68.86
CA LEU A 142 -9.07 13.67 68.36
C LEU A 142 -8.20 14.20 69.50
N THR A 143 -6.89 13.95 69.45
CA THR A 143 -5.94 14.67 70.33
C THR A 143 -5.59 16.05 69.75
N ASP A 144 -5.15 16.99 70.59
CA ASP A 144 -4.81 18.37 70.13
C ASP A 144 -3.71 18.35 69.05
N GLU A 145 -2.76 17.42 69.17
CA GLU A 145 -1.68 17.24 68.20
C GLU A 145 -2.21 16.71 66.85
N GLN A 146 -3.12 15.74 66.88
CA GLN A 146 -3.76 15.22 65.66
C GLN A 146 -4.60 16.29 64.96
N TYR A 147 -5.31 17.15 65.70
CA TYR A 147 -6.03 18.28 65.12
C TYR A 147 -5.09 19.29 64.46
N ARG A 148 -3.97 19.65 65.11
CA ARG A 148 -2.99 20.61 64.54
C ARG A 148 -2.35 20.09 63.25
N VAL A 149 -2.02 18.81 63.19
CA VAL A 149 -1.49 18.16 61.98
C VAL A 149 -2.55 18.14 60.88
N ALA A 150 -3.77 17.67 61.19
CA ALA A 150 -4.87 17.59 60.22
C ALA A 150 -5.41 18.96 59.77
N LYS A 151 -5.16 20.04 60.53
CA LYS A 151 -5.56 21.40 60.16
C LYS A 151 -4.92 21.86 58.85
N ALA A 152 -3.70 21.41 58.55
CA ALA A 152 -3.04 21.69 57.28
C ALA A 152 -3.79 21.03 56.10
N ASP A 153 -4.39 19.87 56.32
CA ASP A 153 -5.11 19.12 55.29
C ASP A 153 -6.48 19.71 54.98
N ILE A 154 -7.05 20.57 55.85
CA ILE A 154 -8.33 21.25 55.60
C ILE A 154 -8.30 22.02 54.28
N ALA A 155 -7.19 22.69 53.97
CA ALA A 155 -7.01 23.41 52.71
C ALA A 155 -7.00 22.46 51.49
N ASN A 156 -6.61 21.19 51.69
CA ASN A 156 -6.49 20.17 50.66
C ASN A 156 -7.73 19.26 50.54
N ILE A 157 -8.72 19.36 51.45
CA ILE A 157 -9.93 18.51 51.44
C ILE A 157 -10.63 18.56 50.08
N ALA A 158 -10.78 19.74 49.47
CA ALA A 158 -11.41 19.87 48.16
C ALA A 158 -10.65 19.10 47.07
N THR A 159 -9.31 19.13 47.11
CA THR A 159 -8.45 18.39 46.19
C THR A 159 -8.53 16.88 46.43
N MET A 160 -8.51 16.45 47.70
CA MET A 160 -8.61 15.04 48.08
C MET A 160 -9.98 14.44 47.71
N LEU A 161 -11.07 15.19 47.91
CA LEU A 161 -12.42 14.78 47.47
C LEU A 161 -12.48 14.65 45.95
N LYS A 162 -11.90 15.60 45.21
CA LYS A 162 -11.84 15.51 43.74
C LYS A 162 -11.04 14.30 43.26
N GLN A 163 -9.93 13.98 43.92
CA GLN A 163 -9.15 12.77 43.63
C GLN A 163 -9.94 11.49 43.95
N LEU A 164 -10.66 11.49 45.06
CA LEU A 164 -11.49 10.35 45.49
C LEU A 164 -12.67 10.12 44.53
N ASP A 165 -13.31 11.18 44.05
CA ASP A 165 -14.36 11.07 43.03
C ASP A 165 -13.81 10.55 41.70
N ALA A 166 -12.63 11.01 41.27
CA ALA A 166 -11.96 10.49 40.08
C ALA A 166 -11.60 9.00 40.22
N LEU A 167 -11.12 8.58 41.39
CA LEU A 167 -10.83 7.18 41.68
C LEU A 167 -12.10 6.32 41.70
N ARG A 168 -13.19 6.82 42.29
CA ARG A 168 -14.50 6.15 42.27
C ARG A 168 -15.01 5.97 40.85
N GLU A 169 -14.96 7.02 40.03
CA GLU A 169 -15.38 6.96 38.63
C GLU A 169 -14.55 5.97 37.82
N ASN A 170 -13.23 5.92 38.06
CA ASN A 170 -12.35 4.94 37.42
C ASN A 170 -12.63 3.51 37.88
N LEU A 171 -12.92 3.31 39.17
CA LEU A 171 -13.31 2.01 39.69
C LEU A 171 -14.62 1.54 39.07
N THR A 172 -15.65 2.41 39.01
CA THR A 172 -16.93 2.09 38.38
C THR A 172 -16.73 1.75 36.89
N ARG A 173 -15.94 2.53 36.15
CA ARG A 173 -15.59 2.21 34.75
C ARG A 173 -14.88 0.86 34.61
N ALA A 174 -13.93 0.56 35.49
CA ALA A 174 -13.22 -0.71 35.46
C ALA A 174 -14.16 -1.90 35.78
N GLN A 175 -15.04 -1.74 36.76
CA GLN A 175 -16.05 -2.74 37.14
C GLN A 175 -17.05 -2.98 36.02
N SER A 176 -17.66 -1.94 35.46
CA SER A 176 -18.56 -2.08 34.31
C SER A 176 -17.87 -2.73 33.12
N ARG A 177 -16.59 -2.40 32.85
CA ARG A 177 -15.84 -3.06 31.78
C ARG A 177 -15.59 -4.54 32.05
N VAL A 178 -15.34 -4.93 33.30
CA VAL A 178 -15.23 -6.36 33.68
C VAL A 178 -16.58 -7.05 33.51
N GLU A 179 -17.68 -6.43 33.96
CA GLU A 179 -19.05 -6.95 33.78
C GLU A 179 -19.38 -7.11 32.29
N ASP A 180 -19.25 -6.06 31.48
CA ASP A 180 -19.52 -6.07 30.04
C ASP A 180 -18.67 -7.11 29.31
N THR A 181 -17.37 -7.16 29.60
CA THR A 181 -16.47 -8.14 28.95
C THR A 181 -16.74 -9.57 29.41
N SER A 182 -17.09 -9.79 30.69
CA SER A 182 -17.46 -11.10 31.21
C SER A 182 -18.80 -11.60 30.64
N ALA A 183 -19.80 -10.72 30.51
CA ALA A 183 -21.07 -11.00 29.86
C ALA A 183 -20.88 -11.31 28.36
N ALA A 184 -20.01 -10.56 27.67
CA ALA A 184 -19.72 -10.78 26.25
C ALA A 184 -19.02 -12.13 25.95
N ILE A 185 -18.42 -12.76 26.97
CA ILE A 185 -17.72 -14.05 26.83
C ILE A 185 -18.40 -15.22 27.54
N SER A 186 -19.48 -15.02 28.32
CA SER A 186 -20.02 -16.06 29.21
C SER A 186 -20.54 -17.30 28.46
N GLU A 187 -21.04 -17.13 27.23
CA GLU A 187 -21.54 -18.23 26.38
C GLU A 187 -20.52 -18.67 25.32
N ARG A 188 -19.29 -18.15 25.37
CA ARG A 188 -18.27 -18.42 24.35
C ARG A 188 -17.16 -19.28 24.93
N GLU A 189 -17.01 -20.48 24.41
CA GLU A 189 -15.80 -21.26 24.66
C GLU A 189 -14.60 -20.58 23.99
N ARG A 190 -13.47 -20.54 24.72
CA ARG A 190 -12.22 -20.01 24.19
C ARG A 190 -11.77 -20.91 23.03
N PRO A 191 -11.74 -20.40 21.79
CA PRO A 191 -11.32 -21.22 20.66
C PRO A 191 -9.88 -21.67 20.87
N ASN A 192 -9.61 -22.95 20.55
CA ASN A 192 -8.25 -23.45 20.57
C ASN A 192 -7.50 -22.91 19.34
N LEU A 193 -6.86 -21.76 19.52
CA LEU A 193 -6.13 -21.06 18.47
C LEU A 193 -4.95 -21.88 17.92
N ASP A 194 -4.39 -22.78 18.72
CA ASP A 194 -3.26 -23.61 18.29
C ASP A 194 -3.73 -24.70 17.31
N LEU A 195 -4.90 -25.32 17.57
CA LEU A 195 -5.54 -26.24 16.61
C LEU A 195 -5.93 -25.52 15.31
N LEU A 196 -6.56 -24.34 15.40
CA LEU A 196 -6.95 -23.58 14.21
C LEU A 196 -5.74 -23.10 13.38
N ARG A 197 -4.63 -22.76 14.04
CA ARG A 197 -3.37 -22.44 13.35
C ARG A 197 -2.77 -23.67 12.67
N ALA A 198 -2.76 -24.81 13.36
CA ALA A 198 -2.29 -26.07 12.77
C ALA A 198 -3.13 -26.47 11.56
N ASP A 199 -4.46 -26.36 11.64
CA ASP A 199 -5.38 -26.65 10.53
C ASP A 199 -5.17 -25.69 9.35
N ARG A 200 -4.99 -24.40 9.62
CA ARG A 200 -4.64 -23.39 8.60
C ARG A 200 -3.31 -23.73 7.93
N ASP A 201 -2.28 -24.05 8.70
CA ASP A 201 -0.95 -24.33 8.18
C ASP A 201 -0.93 -25.62 7.36
N ALA A 202 -1.66 -26.64 7.80
CA ALA A 202 -1.88 -27.87 7.04
C ALA A 202 -2.63 -27.60 5.73
N ALA A 203 -3.71 -26.81 5.76
CA ALA A 203 -4.45 -26.42 4.56
C ALA A 203 -3.61 -25.59 3.58
N GLN A 204 -2.76 -24.70 4.10
CA GLN A 204 -1.86 -23.88 3.30
C GLN A 204 -0.75 -24.72 2.65
N ALA A 205 -0.18 -25.68 3.38
CA ALA A 205 0.80 -26.62 2.83
C ALA A 205 0.17 -27.54 1.76
N ALA A 206 -1.06 -28.02 1.98
CA ALA A 206 -1.79 -28.81 0.99
C ALA A 206 -2.09 -28.01 -0.28
N ALA A 207 -2.53 -26.75 -0.14
CA ALA A 207 -2.78 -25.85 -1.27
C ALA A 207 -1.51 -25.54 -2.07
N ALA A 208 -0.39 -25.29 -1.39
CA ALA A 208 0.90 -25.07 -2.04
C ALA A 208 1.34 -26.32 -2.83
N THR A 209 1.21 -27.51 -2.25
CA THR A 209 1.55 -28.78 -2.91
C THR A 209 0.68 -29.02 -4.15
N ALA A 210 -0.63 -28.79 -4.05
CA ALA A 210 -1.54 -28.93 -5.18
C ALA A 210 -1.23 -27.92 -6.30
N THR A 211 -0.83 -26.70 -5.94
CA THR A 211 -0.47 -25.65 -6.91
C THR A 211 0.81 -26.03 -7.67
N CYS A 212 1.83 -26.52 -6.98
CA CYS A 212 3.06 -27.01 -7.63
C CYS A 212 2.76 -28.20 -8.56
N ALA A 213 2.01 -29.20 -8.09
CA ALA A 213 1.65 -30.35 -8.91
C ALA A 213 0.86 -29.96 -10.18
N ALA A 214 -0.05 -28.99 -10.07
CA ALA A 214 -0.78 -28.47 -11.22
C ALA A 214 0.12 -27.72 -12.20
N ALA A 215 1.09 -26.94 -11.71
CA ALA A 215 2.07 -26.26 -12.54
C ALA A 215 2.97 -27.24 -13.31
N ASP A 216 3.47 -28.28 -12.63
CA ASP A 216 4.29 -29.34 -13.21
C ASP A 216 3.51 -30.12 -14.29
N ALA A 217 2.27 -30.50 -13.99
CA ALA A 217 1.41 -31.17 -14.97
C ALA A 217 1.16 -30.30 -16.21
N ARG A 218 0.93 -28.99 -16.01
CA ARG A 218 0.72 -28.05 -17.12
C ARG A 218 1.98 -27.84 -17.95
N ALA A 219 3.15 -27.76 -17.31
CA ALA A 219 4.43 -27.71 -18.01
C ALA A 219 4.68 -28.99 -18.82
N GLY A 220 4.41 -30.16 -18.24
CA GLY A 220 4.50 -31.45 -18.94
C GLY A 220 3.56 -31.54 -20.15
N CYS A 221 2.30 -31.12 -20.01
CA CYS A 221 1.36 -31.05 -21.14
C CYS A 221 1.85 -30.13 -22.27
N ASN A 222 2.39 -28.96 -21.92
CA ASN A 222 2.92 -28.04 -22.92
C ASN A 222 4.13 -28.63 -23.66
N GLN A 223 5.06 -29.27 -22.94
CA GLN A 223 6.21 -29.96 -23.55
C GLN A 223 5.76 -31.09 -24.47
N LEU A 224 4.81 -31.93 -24.03
CA LEU A 224 4.26 -33.01 -24.85
C LEU A 224 3.55 -32.49 -26.11
N THR A 225 2.85 -31.37 -26.01
CA THR A 225 2.19 -30.74 -27.15
C THR A 225 3.22 -30.24 -28.17
N GLN A 226 4.27 -29.54 -27.71
CA GLN A 226 5.37 -29.11 -28.58
C GLN A 226 6.10 -30.30 -29.23
N LEU A 227 6.30 -31.38 -28.48
CA LEU A 227 6.89 -32.60 -29.01
C LEU A 227 6.00 -33.21 -30.10
N LEU A 228 4.68 -33.30 -29.88
CA LEU A 228 3.73 -33.80 -30.88
C LEU A 228 3.76 -32.96 -32.16
N ASP A 229 3.79 -31.64 -32.04
CA ASP A 229 3.84 -30.76 -33.21
C ASP A 229 5.17 -30.91 -33.98
N SER A 230 6.31 -30.99 -33.27
CA SER A 230 7.60 -31.24 -33.92
C SER A 230 7.66 -32.63 -34.59
N LEU A 231 7.08 -33.66 -33.97
CA LEU A 231 6.99 -35.00 -34.55
C LEU A 231 6.15 -35.02 -35.81
N ARG A 232 5.01 -34.32 -35.83
CA ARG A 232 4.18 -34.17 -37.03
C ARG A 232 4.96 -33.52 -38.17
N GLU A 233 5.66 -32.43 -37.87
CA GLU A 233 6.51 -31.76 -38.87
C GLU A 233 7.61 -32.69 -39.41
N GLN A 234 8.27 -33.48 -38.55
CA GLN A 234 9.27 -34.44 -39.01
C GLN A 234 8.66 -35.58 -39.84
N ILE A 235 7.48 -36.08 -39.50
CA ILE A 235 6.78 -37.10 -40.26
C ILE A 235 6.39 -36.57 -41.64
N ASP A 236 5.83 -35.36 -41.72
CA ASP A 236 5.48 -34.72 -42.99
C ASP A 236 6.72 -34.53 -43.87
N ARG A 237 7.83 -34.07 -43.26
CA ARG A 237 9.12 -33.94 -43.96
C ARG A 237 9.66 -35.27 -44.46
N LEU A 238 9.62 -36.33 -43.64
CA LEU A 238 10.04 -37.67 -44.04
C LEU A 238 9.17 -38.23 -45.16
N THR A 239 7.87 -37.97 -45.12
CA THR A 239 6.92 -38.41 -46.15
C THR A 239 7.25 -37.73 -47.48
N LEU A 240 7.46 -36.41 -47.47
CA LEU A 240 7.88 -35.66 -48.65
C LEU A 240 9.22 -36.17 -49.21
N LEU A 241 10.22 -36.40 -48.36
CA LEU A 241 11.52 -36.94 -48.79
C LEU A 241 11.39 -38.36 -49.36
N ASN A 242 10.52 -39.20 -48.79
CA ASN A 242 10.25 -40.53 -49.31
C ASN A 242 9.54 -40.49 -50.67
N GLU A 243 8.60 -39.56 -50.87
CA GLU A 243 7.95 -39.36 -52.17
C GLU A 243 8.96 -38.88 -53.22
N GLN A 244 9.81 -37.91 -52.88
CA GLN A 244 10.86 -37.40 -53.76
C GLN A 244 11.90 -38.47 -54.12
N SER A 245 12.25 -39.34 -53.17
CA SER A 245 13.20 -40.43 -53.39
C SER A 245 12.57 -41.72 -53.93
N GLY A 246 11.23 -41.80 -53.96
CA GLY A 246 10.48 -42.98 -54.39
C GLY A 246 10.90 -43.52 -55.75
N PRO A 247 10.97 -42.69 -56.82
CA PRO A 247 11.42 -43.13 -58.14
C PRO A 247 12.86 -43.68 -58.13
N MET A 248 13.76 -43.01 -57.40
CA MET A 248 15.17 -43.44 -57.32
C MET A 248 15.32 -44.74 -56.54
N ARG A 249 14.53 -44.91 -55.47
CA ARG A 249 14.50 -46.15 -54.69
C ARG A 249 13.90 -47.29 -55.49
N ALA A 250 12.83 -47.05 -56.25
CA ALA A 250 12.25 -48.04 -57.16
C ALA A 250 13.26 -48.48 -58.24
N LEU A 251 14.06 -47.56 -58.77
CA LEU A 251 15.14 -47.89 -59.71
C LEU A 251 16.25 -48.72 -59.05
N ALA A 252 16.68 -48.33 -57.85
CA ALA A 252 17.69 -49.08 -57.09
C ALA A 252 17.20 -50.49 -56.74
N ASP A 253 15.97 -50.60 -56.24
CA ASP A 253 15.29 -51.88 -55.96
C ASP A 253 15.22 -52.74 -57.23
N ALA A 254 14.90 -52.14 -58.38
CA ALA A 254 14.88 -52.86 -59.65
C ALA A 254 16.26 -53.39 -60.05
N PHE A 255 17.36 -52.65 -59.79
CA PHE A 255 18.72 -53.09 -60.07
C PHE A 255 19.23 -54.14 -59.10
N GLU A 256 18.83 -54.07 -57.82
CA GLU A 256 19.17 -55.05 -56.78
C GLU A 256 18.36 -56.37 -56.88
N GLY A 257 17.48 -56.50 -57.87
CA GLY A 257 16.69 -57.70 -58.08
C GLY A 257 15.41 -57.79 -57.25
N ARG A 258 14.93 -56.67 -56.70
CA ARG A 258 13.56 -56.53 -56.15
C ARG A 258 12.60 -56.12 -57.28
N ASN A 259 12.59 -56.89 -58.36
CA ASN A 259 11.73 -56.70 -59.53
C ASN A 259 10.88 -57.97 -59.76
N ALA A 260 9.90 -57.90 -60.68
CA ALA A 260 8.98 -59.01 -60.95
C ALA A 260 9.70 -60.34 -61.30
N MET A 261 10.87 -60.24 -61.93
CA MET A 261 11.68 -61.41 -62.33
C MET A 261 12.59 -61.89 -61.20
N ASN A 262 12.81 -61.07 -60.16
CA ASN A 262 13.74 -61.29 -59.07
C ASN A 262 15.19 -61.57 -59.55
N ILE A 263 15.68 -60.72 -60.47
CA ILE A 263 16.98 -60.84 -61.14
C ILE A 263 17.72 -59.50 -61.07
N THR A 264 19.02 -59.48 -60.74
CA THR A 264 19.81 -58.24 -60.70
C THR A 264 20.08 -57.68 -62.09
N LEU A 265 20.46 -56.40 -62.20
CA LEU A 265 20.81 -55.78 -63.49
C LEU A 265 21.93 -56.55 -64.20
N GLU A 266 22.96 -56.98 -63.50
CA GLU A 266 24.07 -57.73 -64.09
C GLU A 266 23.58 -59.06 -64.66
N THR A 267 22.73 -59.77 -63.93
CA THR A 267 22.19 -61.06 -64.38
C THR A 267 21.24 -60.87 -65.56
N CYS A 268 20.46 -59.79 -65.59
CA CYS A 268 19.60 -59.44 -66.72
C CYS A 268 20.43 -59.09 -67.97
N ALA A 269 21.49 -58.28 -67.82
CA ALA A 269 22.40 -57.92 -68.89
C ALA A 269 23.14 -59.14 -69.45
N VAL A 270 23.68 -59.99 -68.57
CA VAL A 270 24.34 -61.25 -68.98
C VAL A 270 23.33 -62.19 -69.66
N GLY A 271 22.09 -62.28 -69.17
CA GLY A 271 21.02 -63.04 -69.81
C GLY A 271 20.71 -62.53 -71.23
N ALA A 272 20.63 -61.22 -71.42
CA ALA A 272 20.39 -60.61 -72.73
C ALA A 272 21.57 -60.84 -73.71
N MET A 273 22.82 -60.75 -73.23
CA MET A 273 23.98 -61.11 -74.04
C MET A 273 23.99 -62.60 -74.36
N PHE A 274 23.60 -63.45 -73.42
CA PHE A 274 23.51 -64.88 -73.63
C PHE A 274 22.44 -65.25 -74.64
N ASP A 275 21.29 -64.56 -74.66
CA ASP A 275 20.26 -64.73 -75.69
C ASP A 275 20.82 -64.46 -77.10
N GLN A 276 21.68 -63.45 -77.26
CA GLN A 276 22.38 -63.18 -78.53
C GLN A 276 23.36 -64.31 -78.90
N VAL A 277 24.08 -64.86 -77.91
CA VAL A 277 24.98 -66.00 -78.12
C VAL A 277 24.21 -67.24 -78.57
N LEU A 278 23.06 -67.52 -77.95
CA LEU A 278 22.19 -68.62 -78.35
C LEU A 278 21.62 -68.42 -79.76
N GLU A 279 21.24 -67.21 -80.13
CA GLU A 279 20.80 -66.89 -81.49
C GLU A 279 21.91 -67.14 -82.52
N ALA A 280 23.13 -66.64 -82.26
CA ALA A 280 24.30 -66.88 -83.12
C ALA A 280 24.70 -68.37 -83.18
N ALA A 281 24.56 -69.11 -82.08
CA ALA A 281 24.81 -70.54 -82.03
C ALA A 281 23.78 -71.32 -82.88
N ASN A 282 22.50 -70.92 -82.82
CA ASN A 282 21.42 -71.56 -83.55
C ASN A 282 21.56 -71.45 -85.08
N LEU A 283 22.25 -70.43 -85.59
CA LEU A 283 22.58 -70.31 -87.02
C LEU A 283 23.36 -71.52 -87.55
N ARG A 284 24.13 -72.19 -86.68
CA ARG A 284 24.96 -73.35 -87.02
C ARG A 284 24.39 -74.64 -86.48
N PHE A 285 23.79 -74.59 -85.29
CA PHE A 285 23.14 -75.74 -84.68
C PHE A 285 21.96 -76.25 -85.52
N GLY A 286 21.22 -75.34 -86.17
CA GLY A 286 20.14 -75.70 -87.09
C GLY A 286 20.65 -76.62 -88.21
N PRO A 287 21.54 -76.14 -89.10
CA PRO A 287 22.12 -76.97 -90.16
C PRO A 287 22.77 -78.27 -89.67
N MET A 288 23.56 -78.23 -88.60
CA MET A 288 24.26 -79.42 -88.08
C MET A 288 23.33 -80.45 -87.42
N SER A 289 22.11 -80.06 -87.04
CA SER A 289 21.08 -80.95 -86.48
C SER A 289 19.96 -81.26 -87.47
N GLU A 290 20.15 -80.97 -88.76
CA GLU A 290 19.12 -81.08 -89.81
C GLU A 290 17.83 -80.29 -89.48
N GLY A 291 17.97 -79.21 -88.71
CA GLY A 291 16.87 -78.37 -88.25
C GLY A 291 16.02 -79.00 -87.16
N ARG A 292 16.50 -80.05 -86.48
CA ARG A 292 15.76 -80.75 -85.42
C ARG A 292 15.78 -80.00 -84.08
N TYR A 293 16.90 -79.37 -83.75
CA TYR A 293 17.12 -78.82 -82.42
C TYR A 293 17.41 -77.32 -82.46
N ARG A 294 16.94 -76.62 -81.42
CA ARG A 294 17.22 -75.20 -81.17
C ARG A 294 17.60 -74.99 -79.71
N LEU A 295 18.66 -74.24 -79.46
CA LEU A 295 19.07 -73.82 -78.13
C LEU A 295 18.23 -72.63 -77.67
N GLU A 296 17.65 -72.71 -76.48
CA GLU A 296 16.86 -71.65 -75.87
C GLU A 296 17.27 -71.46 -74.40
N ARG A 297 17.19 -70.23 -73.90
CA ARG A 297 17.49 -69.94 -72.51
C ARG A 297 16.30 -70.34 -71.64
N ASP A 298 16.58 -70.98 -70.52
CA ASP A 298 15.56 -71.31 -69.55
C ASP A 298 15.13 -70.06 -68.77
N VAL A 299 13.94 -69.55 -69.10
CA VAL A 299 13.32 -68.41 -68.42
C VAL A 299 12.38 -68.86 -67.29
N GLN A 300 12.09 -70.16 -67.18
CA GLN A 300 11.16 -70.71 -66.20
C GLN A 300 11.89 -71.57 -65.18
N THR A 301 12.43 -70.93 -64.13
CA THR A 301 12.94 -71.66 -62.97
C THR A 301 11.96 -71.56 -61.80
N VAL A 302 11.19 -72.63 -61.61
CA VAL A 302 10.45 -72.91 -60.38
C VAL A 302 11.45 -73.33 -59.30
N GLY A 303 11.68 -72.46 -58.32
CA GLY A 303 12.24 -72.85 -57.01
C GLY A 303 13.67 -73.39 -57.00
N GLY A 304 14.68 -72.51 -56.99
CA GLY A 304 16.05 -72.91 -56.67
C GLY A 304 17.01 -71.73 -56.59
N ARG A 305 18.06 -71.85 -55.77
CA ARG A 305 19.19 -70.89 -55.61
C ARG A 305 20.20 -70.94 -56.77
N ARG A 306 19.91 -71.70 -57.84
CA ARG A 306 20.75 -71.75 -59.05
C ARG A 306 20.65 -70.41 -59.78
N LYS A 307 21.75 -69.98 -60.41
CA LYS A 307 21.87 -68.68 -61.08
C LYS A 307 20.73 -68.53 -62.10
N ARG A 308 19.73 -67.72 -61.75
CA ARG A 308 18.47 -67.59 -62.49
C ARG A 308 18.75 -67.07 -63.90
N GLY A 309 18.27 -67.80 -64.90
CA GLY A 309 18.20 -67.31 -66.27
C GLY A 309 19.46 -67.47 -67.12
N LEU A 310 20.39 -68.38 -66.80
CA LEU A 310 21.51 -68.75 -67.70
C LEU A 310 21.54 -70.25 -68.05
N ASP A 311 20.55 -71.01 -67.61
CA ASP A 311 20.43 -72.42 -67.99
C ASP A 311 19.98 -72.52 -69.45
N ILE A 312 20.46 -73.55 -70.16
CA ILE A 312 20.12 -73.82 -71.56
C ILE A 312 19.12 -74.98 -71.60
N ARG A 313 18.12 -74.87 -72.46
CA ARG A 313 17.26 -75.99 -72.88
C ARG A 313 17.37 -76.19 -74.38
N VAL A 314 17.10 -77.40 -74.82
CA VAL A 314 17.00 -77.73 -76.24
C VAL A 314 15.55 -77.90 -76.62
N HIS A 315 15.05 -77.05 -77.51
CA HIS A 315 13.76 -77.20 -78.13
C HIS A 315 13.85 -78.19 -79.28
N ASP A 316 13.17 -79.34 -79.14
CA ASP A 316 13.04 -80.34 -80.18
C ASP A 316 11.83 -79.99 -81.07
N ILE A 317 12.12 -79.63 -82.32
CA ILE A 317 11.12 -79.16 -83.30
C ILE A 317 10.18 -80.29 -83.72
N GLN A 318 10.66 -81.54 -83.75
CA GLN A 318 9.84 -82.69 -84.14
C GLN A 318 8.81 -83.04 -83.07
N THR A 319 9.16 -82.88 -81.78
CA THR A 319 8.24 -83.15 -80.67
C THR A 319 7.53 -81.93 -80.10
N GLY A 320 7.95 -80.72 -80.50
CA GLY A 320 7.40 -79.45 -80.02
C GLY A 320 7.60 -79.21 -78.53
N ARG A 321 8.62 -79.85 -77.93
CA ARG A 321 8.88 -79.81 -76.48
C ARG A 321 10.33 -79.43 -76.21
N ALA A 322 10.51 -78.58 -75.19
CA ALA A 322 11.82 -78.28 -74.64
C ALA A 322 12.29 -79.41 -73.71
N ARG A 323 13.57 -79.79 -73.82
CA ARG A 323 14.23 -80.81 -73.03
C ARG A 323 15.50 -80.26 -72.39
N GLU A 324 15.94 -80.89 -71.30
CA GLU A 324 17.22 -80.56 -70.70
C GLU A 324 18.37 -81.05 -71.59
N VAL A 325 19.47 -80.27 -71.63
CA VAL A 325 20.69 -80.61 -72.40
C VAL A 325 21.29 -81.96 -71.95
N SER A 326 21.05 -82.37 -70.71
CA SER A 326 21.45 -83.68 -70.14
C SER A 326 20.85 -84.89 -70.87
N THR A 327 19.80 -84.69 -71.66
CA THR A 327 19.07 -85.77 -72.37
C THR A 327 19.51 -85.97 -73.82
N LEU A 328 20.46 -85.16 -74.31
CA LEU A 328 21.03 -85.29 -75.65
C LEU A 328 21.97 -86.51 -75.75
N SER A 329 22.08 -87.08 -76.95
CA SER A 329 23.10 -88.09 -77.22
C SER A 329 24.51 -87.49 -77.21
N GLY A 330 25.54 -88.33 -77.17
CA GLY A 330 26.95 -87.87 -77.19
C GLY A 330 27.29 -87.00 -78.40
N GLY A 331 26.82 -87.40 -79.59
CA GLY A 331 27.00 -86.63 -80.82
C GLY A 331 26.20 -85.33 -80.86
N GLU A 332 24.95 -85.35 -80.36
CA GLU A 332 24.11 -84.15 -80.27
C GLU A 332 24.69 -83.12 -79.28
N THR A 333 25.26 -83.60 -78.17
CA THR A 333 25.94 -82.75 -77.19
C THR A 333 27.19 -82.10 -77.78
N PHE A 334 27.96 -82.85 -78.58
CA PHE A 334 29.13 -82.33 -79.28
C PHE A 334 28.75 -81.20 -80.25
N ILE A 335 27.72 -81.41 -81.08
CA ILE A 335 27.24 -80.41 -82.04
C ILE A 335 26.66 -79.18 -81.35
N ALA A 336 25.94 -79.35 -80.24
CA ALA A 336 25.43 -78.26 -79.42
C ALA A 336 26.57 -77.41 -78.81
N ALA A 337 27.59 -78.06 -78.25
CA ALA A 337 28.75 -77.39 -77.67
C ALA A 337 29.59 -76.67 -78.73
N LEU A 338 29.82 -77.29 -79.89
CA LEU A 338 30.52 -76.69 -81.02
C LEU A 338 29.78 -75.45 -81.54
N SER A 339 28.46 -75.56 -81.74
CA SER A 339 27.62 -74.46 -82.19
C SER A 339 27.61 -73.30 -81.19
N LEU A 340 27.58 -73.61 -79.89
CA LEU A 340 27.64 -72.61 -78.82
C LEU A 340 29.00 -71.90 -78.77
N ALA A 341 30.10 -72.64 -78.90
CA ALA A 341 31.45 -72.07 -78.93
C ALA A 341 31.64 -71.12 -80.12
N LEU A 342 31.15 -71.49 -81.30
CA LEU A 342 31.18 -70.67 -82.49
C LEU A 342 30.27 -69.43 -82.37
N GLY A 343 29.05 -69.60 -81.83
CA GLY A 343 28.13 -68.49 -81.57
C GLY A 343 28.68 -67.49 -80.54
N LEU A 344 29.36 -67.97 -79.50
CA LEU A 344 30.05 -67.12 -78.54
C LEU A 344 31.18 -66.32 -79.19
N SER A 345 31.97 -66.96 -80.04
CA SER A 345 33.06 -66.32 -80.79
C SER A 345 32.54 -65.14 -81.63
N ASP A 346 31.42 -65.31 -82.32
CA ASP A 346 30.80 -64.26 -83.13
C ASP A 346 30.36 -63.05 -82.32
N ILE A 347 29.66 -63.28 -81.20
CA ILE A 347 29.19 -62.20 -80.34
C ILE A 347 30.36 -61.45 -79.69
N VAL A 348 31.44 -62.17 -79.31
CA VAL A 348 32.67 -61.54 -78.79
C VAL A 348 33.33 -60.67 -79.86
N GLU A 349 33.43 -61.15 -81.10
CA GLU A 349 34.02 -60.38 -82.20
C GLU A 349 33.19 -59.13 -82.55
N MET A 350 31.86 -59.27 -82.62
CA MET A 350 30.93 -58.17 -82.91
C MET A 350 30.91 -57.09 -81.82
N SER A 351 31.00 -57.49 -80.55
CA SER A 351 30.87 -56.56 -79.41
C SER A 351 32.15 -55.79 -79.11
N HIS A 352 33.32 -56.39 -79.32
CA HIS A 352 34.59 -55.79 -78.90
C HIS A 352 35.43 -55.23 -80.04
N GLY A 353 35.17 -55.58 -81.31
CA GLY A 353 35.78 -55.01 -82.53
C GLY A 353 37.31 -55.13 -82.69
N ALA A 354 38.03 -55.30 -81.58
CA ALA A 354 39.48 -55.34 -81.45
C ALA A 354 39.98 -56.75 -81.06
N ILE A 355 39.11 -57.61 -80.52
CA ILE A 355 39.43 -59.02 -80.23
C ILE A 355 38.84 -59.84 -81.36
N ARG A 356 39.67 -60.25 -82.32
CA ARG A 356 39.32 -61.26 -83.31
C ARG A 356 39.82 -62.61 -82.85
N LEU A 357 38.92 -63.58 -82.78
CA LEU A 357 39.27 -64.98 -82.54
C LEU A 357 39.57 -65.61 -83.90
N ASP A 358 40.78 -65.36 -84.41
CA ASP A 358 41.19 -65.77 -85.76
C ASP A 358 41.38 -67.30 -85.89
N THR A 359 41.58 -68.02 -84.77
CA THR A 359 41.88 -69.45 -84.77
C THR A 359 41.10 -70.22 -83.70
N ILE A 360 40.46 -71.32 -84.08
CA ILE A 360 39.77 -72.26 -83.18
C ILE A 360 40.35 -73.66 -83.35
N PHE A 361 40.70 -74.32 -82.23
CA PHE A 361 41.10 -75.73 -82.23
C PHE A 361 39.95 -76.59 -81.68
N ILE A 362 39.60 -77.63 -82.41
CA ILE A 362 38.60 -78.63 -82.03
C ILE A 362 39.33 -79.95 -81.81
N ASP A 363 39.32 -80.43 -80.57
CA ASP A 363 40.04 -81.65 -80.17
C ASP A 363 39.06 -82.79 -79.88
N GLU A 364 39.07 -83.78 -80.78
CA GLU A 364 38.26 -85.00 -80.71
C GLU A 364 36.74 -84.77 -80.56
N GLY A 365 35.94 -85.83 -80.65
CA GLY A 365 34.47 -85.75 -80.55
C GLY A 365 33.72 -86.05 -81.86
N PHE A 366 34.40 -86.00 -83.00
CA PHE A 366 33.87 -86.43 -84.29
C PHE A 366 33.56 -87.94 -84.35
N GLY A 367 34.22 -88.77 -83.53
CA GLY A 367 33.97 -90.22 -83.49
C GLY A 367 32.66 -90.64 -82.81
N SER A 368 31.96 -89.69 -82.19
CA SER A 368 30.61 -89.89 -81.62
C SER A 368 29.49 -89.50 -82.59
N LEU A 369 29.84 -88.99 -83.77
CA LEU A 369 28.93 -88.63 -84.84
C LEU A 369 28.76 -89.80 -85.80
N ASP A 370 27.54 -89.94 -86.33
CA ASP A 370 27.23 -90.98 -87.31
C ASP A 370 27.98 -90.71 -88.62
N SER A 371 28.77 -91.70 -89.04
CA SER A 371 29.53 -91.73 -90.30
C SER A 371 28.95 -92.72 -91.31
N ASP A 372 27.89 -93.46 -90.94
CA ASP A 372 27.34 -94.55 -91.74
C ASP A 372 26.20 -94.06 -92.65
N GLY A 373 26.55 -93.47 -93.80
CA GLY A 373 25.61 -93.14 -94.88
C GLY A 373 25.99 -91.91 -95.70
N ASP A 374 25.50 -91.84 -96.95
CA ASP A 374 25.57 -90.60 -97.77
C ASP A 374 24.79 -89.49 -97.04
N GLY A 375 25.50 -88.50 -96.49
CA GLY A 375 24.90 -87.37 -95.77
C GLY A 375 24.78 -87.54 -94.25
N GLY A 376 25.72 -88.25 -93.61
CA GLY A 376 25.75 -88.39 -92.15
C GLY A 376 25.98 -87.07 -91.41
N THR A 377 25.66 -87.03 -90.10
CA THR A 377 25.80 -85.83 -89.27
C THR A 377 27.24 -85.28 -89.26
N LEU A 378 28.25 -86.16 -89.43
CA LEU A 378 29.65 -85.77 -89.54
C LEU A 378 29.93 -84.93 -90.81
N ASP A 379 29.35 -85.30 -91.96
CA ASP A 379 29.52 -84.55 -93.21
C ASP A 379 28.93 -83.15 -93.09
N GLN A 380 27.77 -83.04 -92.45
CA GLN A 380 27.10 -81.75 -92.28
C GLN A 380 27.86 -80.82 -91.33
N VAL A 381 28.47 -81.36 -90.28
CA VAL A 381 29.38 -80.61 -89.41
C VAL A 381 30.61 -80.13 -90.19
N LEU A 382 31.22 -81.01 -91.00
CA LEU A 382 32.39 -80.66 -91.81
C LEU A 382 32.07 -79.58 -92.85
N GLN A 383 30.89 -79.63 -93.48
CA GLN A 383 30.43 -78.63 -94.43
C GLN A 383 30.28 -77.26 -93.75
N VAL A 384 29.62 -77.19 -92.59
CA VAL A 384 29.48 -75.91 -91.86
C VAL A 384 30.84 -75.38 -91.38
N LEU A 385 31.78 -76.24 -91.01
CA LEU A 385 33.14 -75.83 -90.65
C LEU A 385 33.91 -75.28 -91.86
N GLN A 386 33.75 -75.86 -93.05
CA GLN A 386 34.34 -75.35 -94.30
C GLN A 386 33.78 -73.97 -94.67
N ASP A 387 32.46 -73.77 -94.51
CA ASP A 387 31.82 -72.47 -94.74
C ASP A 387 32.38 -71.38 -93.83
N ILE A 388 32.77 -71.73 -92.59
CA ILE A 388 33.40 -70.81 -91.63
C ILE A 388 34.84 -70.45 -92.05
N VAL A 389 35.60 -71.41 -92.55
CA VAL A 389 36.98 -71.18 -93.03
C VAL A 389 37.00 -70.18 -94.19
N GLY A 390 35.96 -70.19 -95.04
CA GLY A 390 35.79 -69.21 -96.12
C GLY A 390 35.58 -67.75 -95.67
N GLN A 391 35.32 -67.51 -94.38
CA GLN A 391 35.00 -66.18 -93.82
C GLN A 391 36.13 -65.57 -92.98
N ASN A 392 37.40 -65.79 -93.34
CA ASN A 392 38.60 -65.27 -92.64
C ASN A 392 38.90 -65.88 -91.25
N ARG A 393 38.50 -67.12 -90.97
CA ARG A 393 38.87 -67.83 -89.72
C ARG A 393 39.63 -69.13 -89.99
N ALA A 394 40.63 -69.43 -89.16
CA ALA A 394 41.37 -70.70 -89.19
C ALA A 394 40.73 -71.70 -88.21
N VAL A 395 40.36 -72.88 -88.70
CA VAL A 395 39.84 -73.97 -87.86
C VAL A 395 40.84 -75.13 -87.89
N GLY A 396 41.42 -75.46 -86.74
CA GLY A 396 42.29 -76.62 -86.55
C GLY A 396 41.48 -77.79 -86.00
N LEU A 397 41.57 -78.95 -86.65
CA LEU A 397 40.88 -80.17 -86.23
C LEU A 397 41.90 -81.22 -85.76
N ILE A 398 41.64 -81.82 -84.59
CA ILE A 398 42.37 -82.99 -84.10
C ILE A 398 41.35 -84.14 -84.04
N SER A 399 41.57 -85.18 -84.83
CA SER A 399 40.65 -86.31 -84.91
C SER A 399 41.36 -87.59 -85.33
N HIS A 400 40.91 -88.71 -84.77
CA HIS A 400 41.24 -90.06 -85.23
C HIS A 400 40.30 -90.60 -86.31
N VAL A 401 39.27 -89.83 -86.73
CA VAL A 401 38.24 -90.28 -87.66
C VAL A 401 38.72 -90.15 -89.11
N PRO A 402 38.71 -91.23 -89.92
CA PRO A 402 39.21 -91.19 -91.30
C PRO A 402 38.48 -90.17 -92.20
N LEU A 403 37.17 -89.96 -91.99
CA LEU A 403 36.37 -89.03 -92.80
C LEU A 403 36.83 -87.57 -92.64
N VAL A 404 37.24 -87.17 -91.42
CA VAL A 404 37.81 -85.84 -91.14
C VAL A 404 39.15 -85.67 -91.88
N GLN A 405 39.97 -86.72 -91.89
CA GLN A 405 41.24 -86.74 -92.64
C GLN A 405 41.03 -86.59 -94.16
N GLN A 406 39.94 -87.12 -94.72
CA GLN A 406 39.62 -86.98 -96.14
C GLN A 406 39.09 -85.57 -96.47
N ALA A 407 38.27 -84.99 -95.59
CA ALA A 407 37.69 -83.67 -95.79
C ALA A 407 38.70 -82.52 -95.63
N VAL A 408 39.74 -82.72 -94.81
CA VAL A 408 40.82 -81.75 -94.58
C VAL A 408 42.15 -82.33 -95.05
N PRO A 409 42.51 -82.09 -96.32
CA PRO A 409 43.62 -82.78 -96.95
C PRO A 409 44.98 -82.28 -96.43
N ASN A 410 45.08 -81.01 -96.02
CA ASN A 410 46.28 -80.42 -95.41
C ASN A 410 46.28 -80.62 -93.88
N GLY A 411 47.36 -81.14 -93.31
CA GLY A 411 47.47 -81.31 -91.86
C GLY A 411 48.72 -82.05 -91.41
N PHE A 412 48.68 -82.57 -90.18
CA PHE A 412 49.78 -83.33 -89.60
C PHE A 412 49.29 -84.73 -89.20
N THR A 413 50.05 -85.77 -89.55
CA THR A 413 49.78 -87.15 -89.14
C THR A 413 50.75 -87.52 -88.02
N VAL A 414 50.23 -87.93 -86.88
CA VAL A 414 51.05 -88.34 -85.72
C VAL A 414 51.20 -89.85 -85.71
N ILE A 415 52.43 -90.34 -85.93
CA ILE A 415 52.76 -91.77 -85.97
C ILE A 415 53.39 -92.16 -84.62
N LYS A 416 52.74 -93.09 -83.91
CA LYS A 416 53.25 -93.64 -82.65
C LYS A 416 54.28 -94.73 -82.93
N THR A 417 55.47 -94.62 -82.35
CA THR A 417 56.55 -95.61 -82.44
C THR A 417 56.95 -96.10 -81.03
N PRO A 418 57.62 -97.26 -80.89
CA PRO A 418 58.06 -97.76 -79.58
C PRO A 418 59.03 -96.83 -78.82
N SER A 419 59.67 -95.89 -79.52
CA SER A 419 60.61 -94.91 -78.95
C SER A 419 60.02 -93.49 -78.79
N GLY A 420 58.75 -93.26 -79.14
CA GLY A 420 58.11 -91.94 -79.05
C GLY A 420 56.97 -91.74 -80.04
N SER A 421 56.69 -90.48 -80.42
CA SER A 421 55.75 -90.16 -81.50
C SER A 421 56.44 -89.21 -82.48
N THR A 422 56.30 -89.48 -83.78
CA THR A 422 56.84 -88.65 -84.87
C THR A 422 55.69 -87.98 -85.62
N ILE A 423 55.92 -86.76 -86.12
CA ILE A 423 54.94 -85.98 -86.87
C ILE A 423 55.36 -85.99 -88.34
N GLU A 424 54.45 -86.37 -89.22
CA GLU A 424 54.61 -86.24 -90.68
C GLU A 424 53.62 -85.20 -91.22
N GLU A 425 54.12 -84.26 -92.01
CA GLU A 425 53.30 -83.25 -92.66
C GLU A 425 52.56 -83.86 -93.87
N ARG A 426 51.26 -83.56 -93.97
CA ARG A 426 50.40 -83.94 -95.08
C ARG A 426 49.99 -82.67 -95.81
N ILE A 427 50.47 -82.49 -97.03
CA ILE A 427 50.09 -81.39 -97.92
C ILE A 427 49.46 -82.00 -99.16
N ALA A 428 48.31 -81.49 -99.57
CA ALA A 428 47.64 -81.85 -100.82
C ALA A 428 47.80 -80.79 -101.90
#